data_AF-A0A957ZWC1-F1
#
_entry.id   AF-A0A957ZWC1-F1
#
_cell.length_a   1.000
_cell.length_b   1.000
_cell.length_c   1.000
_cell.angle_alpha   90.00
_cell.angle_beta   90.00
_cell.angle_gamma   90.00
#
_symmetry.space_group_name_H-M   'P 1'
#
loop_
_entity.id
_entity.type
_entity.pdbx_description
1 polymer ?
#
loop_
_entity_poly.entity_id
_entity_poly.type
_entity_poly.pdbx_seq_one_letter_code
_entity_poly.pdbx_strand_id
1 'polypeptide(L)' 'DLLTKVYQEGPGSWPHGDDEDVMPALLDKVLPLHQVVPVDAFIPGCPPDPERIWAAVSALLAGEPLLLEPSMRLFG' A
#
# COMPACT_ATOMS: atom_id res chain seq x y z
N ASP A 1 -21.56 -7.24 -3.58
CA ASP A 1 -20.71 -6.11 -3.20
C ASP A 1 -19.95 -6.45 -1.90
N LEU A 2 -18.72 -5.94 -1.71
CA LEU A 2 -17.90 -6.25 -0.52
C LEU A 2 -18.50 -5.65 0.75
N LEU A 3 -18.96 -4.39 0.68
CA LEU A 3 -19.51 -3.68 1.83
C LEU A 3 -20.82 -4.31 2.28
N THR A 4 -21.70 -4.70 1.34
CA THR A 4 -22.92 -5.48 1.67
C THR A 4 -22.58 -6.76 2.43
N LYS A 5 -21.61 -7.54 1.95
CA LYS A 5 -21.23 -8.81 2.59
C LYS A 5 -20.72 -8.64 4.02
N VAL A 6 -19.95 -7.58 4.28
CA VAL A 6 -19.34 -7.35 5.60
C VAL A 6 -20.33 -6.68 6.55
N TYR A 7 -21.02 -5.64 6.09
CA TYR A 7 -21.80 -4.76 6.96
C TYR A 7 -23.30 -5.11 7.03
N GLN A 8 -23.85 -5.87 6.08
CA GLN A 8 -25.28 -6.23 6.08
C GLN A 8 -25.51 -7.74 6.26
N GLU A 9 -24.72 -8.57 5.58
CA GLU A 9 -24.89 -10.04 5.59
C GLU A 9 -23.97 -10.74 6.59
N GLY A 10 -22.93 -10.04 7.07
CA GLY A 10 -21.89 -10.59 7.94
C GLY A 10 -22.37 -10.86 9.36
N PRO A 11 -21.67 -11.73 10.11
CA PRO A 11 -21.98 -11.97 11.52
C PRO A 11 -21.69 -10.72 12.35
N GLY A 12 -22.62 -10.34 13.22
CA GLY A 12 -22.46 -9.20 14.12
C GLY A 12 -23.64 -8.23 14.06
N SER A 13 -23.56 -7.15 14.84
CA SER A 13 -24.52 -6.05 14.78
C SER A 13 -24.11 -5.06 13.70
N TRP A 14 -25.10 -4.49 13.02
CA TRP A 14 -24.88 -3.39 12.09
C TRP A 14 -24.16 -2.23 12.80
N PRO A 15 -23.09 -1.65 12.23
CA PRO A 15 -22.44 -0.50 12.82
C PRO A 15 -23.39 0.71 12.78
N HIS A 16 -23.72 1.25 13.95
CA HIS A 16 -24.42 2.52 14.07
C HIS A 16 -23.36 3.63 14.06
N GLY A 17 -23.24 4.36 12.96
CA GLY A 17 -22.40 5.54 12.84
C GLY A 17 -23.27 6.78 12.62
N ASP A 18 -22.94 7.88 13.30
CA ASP A 18 -23.77 9.09 13.32
C ASP A 18 -23.50 10.07 12.17
N ASP A 19 -22.56 9.81 11.26
CA ASP A 19 -22.26 10.71 10.14
C ASP A 19 -21.87 9.96 8.86
N GLU A 20 -22.68 10.09 7.82
CA GLU A 20 -22.42 9.56 6.47
C GLU A 20 -21.24 10.29 5.79
N ASP A 21 -20.87 11.49 6.26
CA ASP A 21 -19.91 12.38 5.59
C ASP A 21 -18.43 12.15 5.96
N VAL A 22 -18.10 11.23 6.87
CA VAL A 22 -16.70 11.00 7.30
C VAL A 22 -15.99 9.97 6.41
N MET A 23 -16.72 9.08 5.74
CA MET A 23 -16.13 7.96 5.01
C MET A 23 -15.97 8.26 3.51
N PRO A 24 -14.76 8.18 2.94
CA PRO A 24 -14.57 8.35 1.51
C PRO A 24 -15.17 7.18 0.73
N ALA A 25 -15.69 7.48 -0.47
CA ALA A 25 -16.15 6.45 -1.40
C ALA A 25 -14.97 5.57 -1.86
N LEU A 26 -15.21 4.26 -1.95
CA LEU A 26 -14.24 3.33 -2.50
C LEU A 26 -14.17 3.44 -4.02
N LEU A 27 -12.98 3.24 -4.58
CA LEU A 27 -12.82 3.04 -6.02
C LEU A 27 -13.33 1.66 -6.43
N ASP A 28 -13.69 1.50 -7.71
CA ASP A 28 -14.13 0.22 -8.28
C ASP A 28 -13.07 -0.90 -8.15
N LYS A 29 -11.78 -0.53 -8.07
CA LYS A 29 -10.66 -1.45 -7.88
C LYS A 29 -9.50 -0.76 -7.16
N VAL A 30 -8.72 -1.55 -6.43
CA VAL A 30 -7.43 -1.09 -5.88
C VAL A 30 -6.46 -0.83 -7.03
N LEU A 31 -5.75 0.30 -6.95
CA LEU A 31 -4.73 0.71 -7.92
C LEU A 31 -3.36 0.75 -7.25
N PRO A 32 -2.28 0.29 -7.92
CA PRO A 32 -0.93 0.57 -7.47
C PRO A 32 -0.61 2.07 -7.63
N LEU A 33 0.24 2.60 -6.76
CA LEU A 33 0.55 4.03 -6.70
C LEU A 33 1.05 4.60 -8.03
N HIS A 34 1.86 3.84 -8.77
CA HIS A 34 2.43 4.26 -10.06
C HIS A 34 1.41 4.43 -11.20
N GLN A 35 0.15 3.98 -11.01
CA GLN A 35 -0.93 4.24 -11.96
C GLN A 35 -1.62 5.59 -11.71
N VAL A 36 -1.42 6.18 -10.53
CA VAL A 36 -2.08 7.43 -10.11
C VAL A 36 -1.10 8.60 -10.14
N VAL A 37 0.16 8.37 -9.76
CA VAL A 37 1.23 9.38 -9.73
C VAL A 37 2.56 8.80 -10.22
N PRO A 38 3.49 9.62 -10.74
CA PRO A 38 4.86 9.17 -11.00
C PRO A 38 5.52 8.66 -9.72
N VAL A 39 6.26 7.55 -9.83
CA VAL A 39 7.00 6.95 -8.72
C VAL A 39 8.45 6.77 -9.14
N ASP A 40 9.37 7.39 -8.39
CA ASP A 40 10.79 7.43 -8.73
C ASP A 40 11.54 6.13 -8.38
N ALA A 41 11.07 5.39 -7.37
CA ALA A 41 11.70 4.16 -6.91
C ALA A 41 10.68 3.17 -6.32
N PHE A 42 11.00 1.87 -6.41
CA PHE A 42 10.19 0.78 -5.85
C PHE A 42 11.03 -0.04 -4.87
N ILE A 43 10.47 -0.31 -3.69
CA ILE A 43 11.08 -1.17 -2.65
C ILE A 43 10.20 -2.41 -2.50
N PRO A 44 10.56 -3.56 -3.12
CA PRO A 44 9.70 -4.73 -3.12
C PRO A 44 9.69 -5.47 -1.78
N GLY A 45 8.52 -5.98 -1.39
CA GLY A 45 8.30 -6.89 -0.25
C GLY A 45 6.97 -6.65 0.46
N CYS A 46 6.53 -7.64 1.26
CA CYS A 46 5.31 -7.57 2.07
C CYS A 46 5.56 -8.18 3.48
N PRO A 47 6.26 -7.47 4.38
CA PRO A 47 6.91 -6.17 4.18
C PRO A 47 8.27 -6.32 3.46
N PRO A 48 8.86 -5.22 2.97
CA PRO A 48 10.25 -5.21 2.56
C PRO A 48 11.18 -5.61 3.71
N ASP A 49 12.23 -6.35 3.38
CA ASP A 49 13.31 -6.70 4.30
C ASP A 49 14.03 -5.43 4.82
N PRO A 50 14.43 -5.36 6.10
CA PRO A 50 14.98 -4.14 6.70
C PRO A 50 16.19 -3.58 5.94
N GLU A 51 17.05 -4.45 5.42
CA GLU A 51 18.25 -4.08 4.66
C GLU A 51 17.88 -3.38 3.34
N ARG A 52 16.75 -3.76 2.71
CA ARG A 52 16.24 -3.06 1.51
C ARG A 52 15.77 -1.65 1.82
N ILE A 53 15.07 -1.48 2.96
CA ILE A 53 14.61 -0.16 3.41
C ILE A 53 15.82 0.72 3.72
N TRP A 54 16.81 0.17 4.45
CA TRP A 54 18.03 0.89 4.80
C TRP A 54 18.82 1.33 3.56
N ALA A 55 18.98 0.44 2.56
CA ALA A 55 19.65 0.75 1.31
C ALA A 55 18.95 1.89 0.54
N ALA A 56 17.61 1.85 0.45
CA ALA A 56 16.83 2.88 -0.23
C ALA A 56 16.97 4.25 0.42
N VAL A 57 16.84 4.32 1.75
CA VAL A 57 16.97 5.59 2.48
C VAL A 57 18.40 6.12 2.43
N SER A 58 19.41 5.25 2.56
CA SER A 58 20.83 5.65 2.50
C SER A 58 21.21 6.22 1.14
N ALA A 59 20.78 5.57 0.04
CA ALA A 59 21.02 6.06 -1.32
C ALA A 59 20.37 7.43 -1.56
N LEU A 60 19.12 7.60 -1.11
CA LEU A 60 18.42 8.88 -1.22
C LEU A 60 19.15 10.01 -0.46
N LEU A 61 19.61 9.74 0.76
CA LEU A 61 20.36 10.72 1.56
C LEU A 61 21.73 11.06 0.95
N ALA A 62 22.37 10.11 0.26
CA ALA A 62 23.64 10.32 -0.44
C ALA A 62 23.48 11.03 -1.80
N GLY A 63 22.24 11.18 -2.31
CA GLY A 63 22.00 11.66 -3.67
C GLY A 63 22.42 10.66 -4.75
N GLU A 64 22.48 9.38 -4.41
CA GLU A 64 22.89 8.29 -5.29
C GLU A 64 21.68 7.52 -5.83
N PRO A 65 21.78 6.90 -7.03
CA PRO A 65 20.72 6.04 -7.55
C PRO A 65 20.51 4.81 -6.65
N LEU A 66 19.26 4.40 -6.46
CA LEU A 66 18.95 3.17 -5.74
C LEU A 66 19.38 1.93 -6.54
N LEU A 67 20.43 1.26 -6.07
CA LEU A 67 20.92 0.00 -6.63
C LEU A 67 20.66 -1.14 -5.63
N LEU A 68 19.62 -1.93 -5.88
CA LEU A 68 19.34 -3.15 -5.12
C LEU A 68 20.09 -4.33 -5.73
N GLU A 69 20.67 -5.21 -4.92
CA GLU A 69 21.25 -6.48 -5.41
C GLU A 69 20.17 -7.38 -6.04
N PRO A 70 20.50 -8.31 -6.95
CA PRO A 70 19.51 -9.20 -7.57
C PRO A 70 18.63 -9.96 -6.55
N SER A 71 19.21 -10.38 -5.43
CA SER A 71 18.48 -11.03 -4.32
C SER A 71 17.48 -10.11 -3.60
N MET A 72 17.66 -8.79 -3.71
CA MET A 72 16.81 -7.76 -3.12
C MET A 72 15.69 -7.29 -4.05
N ARG A 73 15.66 -7.74 -5.30
CA ARG A 73 14.66 -7.34 -6.32
C ARG A 73 13.47 -8.30 -6.42
N LEU A 74 13.32 -9.21 -5.46
CA LEU A 74 12.25 -10.20 -5.44
C LEU A 74 11.05 -9.67 -4.65
N PHE A 75 9.86 -9.91 -5.18
CA PHE A 75 8.64 -9.94 -4.38
C PHE A 75 8.67 -11.25 -3.59
N GLY A 76 8.37 -11.17 -2.28
CA GLY A 76 8.58 -12.24 -1.30
C GLY A 76 8.20 -13.64 -1.77
#